data_AF-A0A5C3NWD5-F1
#
_entry.id   AF-A0A5C3NWD5-F1
#
_cell.length_a   1.000
_cell.length_b   1.000
_cell.length_c   1.000
_cell.angle_alpha   90.00
_cell.angle_beta   90.00
_cell.angle_gamma   90.00
#
_symmetry.space_group_name_H-M   'P 1'
#
loop_
_entity.id
_entity.type
_entity.pdbx_description
1 polymer ?
#
loop_
_entity_poly.entity_id
_entity_poly.type
_entity_poly.pdbx_seq_one_letter_code
_entity_poly.pdbx_strand_id
1 'polypeptide(L)'
;MRQMNLKGTLPEVDFISQYIQVPSTCSIRIRLSGTYDDPVAALVPQQRMLQPLLRTCTTFTLSTNHGLADLCMKCGEDYLRMICSVDDFSRLNPETWSALLGASRHSPIVDFRLTLDVVGAIVSEMWMECFSRFPLLDHVALGTHRHLQNVWDATSFLRALASPAADGDSVALTRLRVLELTSVRLDEPTSLNIISMLERRASIGAPLSELVLYHCNTGIDVKSFIIRLQKLVKLSIRYAEE
;
A
#
# COMPACT_ATOMS: atom_id res chain seq x y z
N MET A 1 -3.86 -11.58 22.69
CA MET A 1 -3.38 -10.41 21.90
C MET A 1 -3.49 -9.15 22.74
N ARG A 2 -2.42 -8.35 22.86
CA ARG A 2 -2.44 -7.11 23.66
C ARG A 2 -2.59 -5.91 22.72
N GLN A 3 -3.65 -5.14 22.88
CA GLN A 3 -3.95 -3.97 22.04
C GLN A 3 -3.95 -2.69 22.88
N MET A 4 -3.28 -1.66 22.38
CA MET A 4 -3.32 -0.30 22.87
C MET A 4 -4.13 0.55 21.90
N ASN A 5 -5.13 1.29 22.41
CA ASN A 5 -5.91 2.22 21.61
C ASN A 5 -5.65 3.64 22.11
N LEU A 6 -5.10 4.49 21.25
CA LEU A 6 -4.89 5.92 21.50
C LEU A 6 -5.87 6.70 20.62
N LYS A 7 -6.60 7.64 21.21
CA LYS A 7 -7.49 8.55 20.48
C LYS A 7 -7.29 9.97 21.02
N GLY A 8 -7.09 10.94 20.15
CA GLY A 8 -6.89 12.33 20.51
C GLY A 8 -6.46 13.18 19.32
N THR A 9 -6.19 14.45 19.58
CA THR A 9 -5.49 15.35 18.63
C THR A 9 -4.01 14.96 18.51
N LEU A 10 -3.34 15.37 17.43
CA LEU A 10 -1.92 15.11 17.23
C LEU A 10 -1.05 15.56 18.43
N PRO A 11 -1.22 16.78 19.00
CA PRO A 11 -0.45 17.19 20.18
C PRO A 11 -0.65 16.31 21.41
N GLU A 12 -1.87 15.80 21.64
CA GLU A 12 -2.17 14.91 22.76
C GLU A 12 -1.51 13.54 22.59
N VAL A 13 -1.57 12.98 21.38
CA VAL A 13 -0.91 11.71 21.04
C VAL A 13 0.61 11.86 21.15
N ASP A 14 1.17 12.96 20.66
CA ASP A 14 2.60 13.27 20.75
C ASP A 14 3.06 13.42 22.19
N PHE A 15 2.30 14.13 23.02
CA PHE A 15 2.60 14.28 24.43
C PHE A 15 2.64 12.92 25.14
N ILE A 16 1.57 12.12 25.01
CA ILE A 16 1.47 10.78 25.64
C ILE A 16 2.62 9.87 25.15
N SER A 17 3.03 10.02 23.90
CA SER A 17 4.08 9.19 23.30
C SER A 17 5.45 9.29 23.93
N GLN A 18 5.70 10.39 24.66
CA GLN A 18 6.97 10.59 25.36
C GLN A 18 7.05 9.78 26.64
N TYR A 19 5.91 9.34 27.18
CA TYR A 19 5.78 8.68 28.49
C TYR A 19 5.42 7.20 28.39
N ILE A 20 5.07 6.71 27.20
CA ILE A 20 4.68 5.31 26.99
C ILE A 20 5.74 4.62 26.13
N GLN A 21 6.19 3.45 26.56
CA GLN A 21 6.92 2.51 25.70
C GLN A 21 6.02 1.32 25.41
N VAL A 22 5.80 1.05 24.13
CA VAL A 22 4.98 -0.08 23.72
C VAL A 22 5.89 -1.27 23.39
N PRO A 23 5.68 -2.43 24.04
CA PRO A 23 6.41 -3.65 23.70
C PRO A 23 6.20 -4.05 22.23
N SER A 24 7.19 -4.68 21.61
CA SER A 24 7.10 -5.17 20.22
C SER A 24 6.01 -6.24 20.00
N THR A 25 5.51 -6.85 21.07
CA THR A 25 4.42 -7.84 21.09
C THR A 25 3.03 -7.20 21.22
N CYS A 26 2.95 -5.87 21.19
CA CYS A 26 1.70 -5.15 21.37
C CYS A 26 1.25 -4.54 20.05
N SER A 27 -0.06 -4.55 19.90
CA SER A 27 -0.76 -3.95 18.79
C SER A 27 -1.15 -2.51 19.14
N ILE A 28 -0.80 -1.48 18.36
CA ILE A 28 -1.26 -0.10 18.64
C ILE A 28 -2.23 0.37 17.58
N ARG A 29 -3.33 0.96 18.04
CA ARG A 29 -4.25 1.72 17.22
C ARG A 29 -4.28 3.18 17.63
N ILE A 30 -3.68 4.05 16.83
CA ILE A 30 -3.78 5.50 16.99
C ILE A 30 -4.99 5.97 16.22
N ARG A 31 -5.82 6.87 16.74
CA ARG A 31 -6.90 7.55 16.03
C ARG A 31 -6.76 9.05 16.24
N LEU A 32 -6.25 9.75 15.24
CA LEU A 32 -6.15 11.20 15.27
C LEU A 32 -7.52 11.84 14.98
N SER A 33 -7.88 12.88 15.72
CA SER A 33 -9.07 13.73 15.51
C SER A 33 -8.65 15.19 15.34
N GLY A 34 -9.29 15.93 14.44
CA GLY A 34 -8.98 17.34 14.18
C GLY A 34 -8.96 17.65 12.69
N THR A 35 -8.91 18.93 12.34
CA THR A 35 -8.65 19.41 10.98
C THR A 35 -7.15 19.52 10.76
N TYR A 36 -6.63 18.87 9.72
CA TYR A 36 -5.21 18.84 9.40
C TYR A 36 -4.98 19.39 8.00
N ASP A 37 -3.98 20.26 7.85
CA ASP A 37 -3.56 20.79 6.55
C ASP A 37 -2.89 19.69 5.70
N ASP A 38 -2.07 18.83 6.33
CA ASP A 38 -1.57 17.58 5.75
C ASP A 38 -1.90 16.38 6.68
N PRO A 39 -2.97 15.63 6.37
CA PRO A 39 -3.41 14.50 7.19
C PRO A 39 -2.43 13.34 7.24
N VAL A 40 -1.61 13.19 6.19
CA VAL A 40 -0.61 12.14 6.09
C VAL A 40 0.61 12.51 6.91
N ALA A 41 1.00 13.78 6.94
CA ALA A 41 2.14 14.22 7.72
C ALA A 41 1.91 13.99 9.22
N ALA A 42 0.66 14.18 9.67
CA ALA A 42 0.22 13.84 11.03
C ALA A 42 0.30 12.33 11.34
N LEU A 43 0.24 11.48 10.31
CA LEU A 43 0.39 10.03 10.43
C LEU A 43 1.84 9.55 10.47
N VAL A 44 2.81 10.39 10.10
CA VAL A 44 4.23 9.98 10.09
C VAL A 44 4.63 9.59 11.51
N PRO A 45 5.08 8.34 11.74
CA PRO A 45 5.53 7.88 13.05
C PRO A 45 6.78 8.63 13.52
N GLN A 46 6.64 9.81 14.12
CA GLN A 46 7.73 10.58 14.71
C GLN A 46 7.99 10.17 16.16
N GLN A 47 7.05 9.44 16.76
CA GLN A 47 7.03 9.18 18.18
C GLN A 47 7.99 8.06 18.58
N ARG A 48 8.81 8.30 19.61
CA ARG A 48 9.76 7.31 20.16
C ARG A 48 9.07 6.00 20.58
N MET A 49 7.82 6.08 21.05
CA MET A 49 7.05 4.90 21.48
C MET A 49 6.83 3.87 20.37
N LEU A 50 6.85 4.28 19.10
CA LEU A 50 6.60 3.42 17.95
C LEU A 50 7.87 2.75 17.42
N GLN A 51 9.06 3.28 17.75
CA GLN A 51 10.34 2.79 17.22
C GLN A 51 10.60 1.28 17.43
N PRO A 52 10.32 0.69 18.61
CA PRO A 52 10.49 -0.75 18.80
C PRO A 52 9.61 -1.59 17.87
N LEU A 53 8.38 -1.13 17.62
CA LEU A 53 7.41 -1.81 16.75
C LEU A 53 7.75 -1.64 15.27
N LEU A 54 8.14 -0.43 14.86
CA LEU A 54 8.53 -0.17 13.48
C LEU A 54 9.62 -1.15 13.03
N ARG A 55 10.64 -1.41 13.87
CA ARG A 55 11.72 -2.34 13.53
C ARG A 55 11.30 -3.79 13.30
N THR A 56 10.19 -4.23 13.88
CA THR A 56 9.70 -5.60 13.74
C THR A 56 8.59 -5.74 12.70
N CYS A 57 8.26 -4.65 12.01
CA CYS A 57 7.09 -4.58 11.16
C CYS A 57 7.29 -5.24 9.78
N THR A 58 6.39 -6.16 9.45
CA THR A 58 6.26 -6.95 8.24
C THR A 58 5.09 -6.54 7.34
N THR A 59 4.06 -5.83 7.81
CA THR A 59 3.01 -5.30 6.93
C THR A 59 3.00 -3.78 6.98
N PHE A 60 2.71 -3.09 5.89
CA PHE A 60 2.34 -1.69 5.82
C PHE A 60 0.96 -1.64 5.17
N THR A 61 0.09 -0.77 5.62
CA THR A 61 -1.26 -0.61 5.13
C THR A 61 -1.60 0.84 5.32
N LEU A 62 -1.98 1.57 4.29
CA LEU A 62 -2.52 2.91 4.42
C LEU A 62 -3.87 2.93 3.73
N SER A 63 -4.92 3.35 4.41
CA SER A 63 -6.28 3.33 3.92
C SER A 63 -6.97 4.65 4.26
N THR A 64 -7.81 5.24 3.41
CA THR A 64 -8.48 6.53 3.66
C THR A 64 -9.93 6.53 3.17
N ASN A 65 -10.90 6.72 4.05
CA ASN A 65 -12.33 6.78 3.73
C ASN A 65 -12.97 7.93 4.50
N HIS A 66 -13.66 8.88 3.83
CA HIS A 66 -14.53 9.95 4.40
C HIS A 66 -14.48 10.08 5.93
N GLY A 67 -13.47 10.80 6.43
CA GLY A 67 -13.27 11.05 7.86
C GLY A 67 -12.55 9.93 8.63
N LEU A 68 -11.86 9.00 7.97
CA LEU A 68 -11.13 7.86 8.58
C LEU A 68 -10.00 7.37 7.65
N ALA A 69 -8.77 7.79 7.88
CA ALA A 69 -7.55 7.12 7.44
C ALA A 69 -7.13 6.01 8.42
N ASP A 70 -6.42 5.00 7.95
CA ASP A 70 -6.07 3.73 8.58
C ASP A 70 -4.65 3.37 8.10
N LEU A 71 -3.61 3.76 8.84
CA LEU A 71 -2.22 3.30 8.64
C LEU A 71 -1.91 2.02 9.48
N CYS A 72 -2.16 0.80 8.98
CA CYS A 72 -1.78 -0.44 9.67
C CYS A 72 -0.36 -0.91 9.36
N MET A 73 0.32 -1.49 10.35
CA MET A 73 1.68 -1.99 10.31
C MET A 73 1.70 -3.31 11.11
N LYS A 74 2.13 -4.46 10.60
CA LYS A 74 2.03 -5.77 11.31
C LYS A 74 3.40 -6.25 11.76
N CYS A 75 3.59 -6.81 12.94
CA CYS A 75 4.84 -7.48 13.37
C CYS A 75 4.56 -8.93 13.75
N GLY A 76 4.80 -9.90 12.87
CA GLY A 76 4.46 -11.31 13.17
C GLY A 76 2.94 -11.51 13.33
N GLU A 77 2.46 -12.15 14.39
CA GLU A 77 1.02 -12.25 14.68
C GLU A 77 0.40 -10.95 15.26
N ASP A 78 1.20 -9.95 15.68
CA ASP A 78 0.73 -8.73 16.34
C ASP A 78 0.57 -7.52 15.37
N TYR A 79 -0.39 -6.61 15.60
CA TYR A 79 -0.78 -5.50 14.68
C TYR A 79 -0.61 -4.07 15.23
N LEU A 80 0.28 -3.26 14.68
CA LEU A 80 0.26 -1.79 14.78
C LEU A 80 -0.78 -1.19 13.79
N ARG A 81 -2.08 -1.18 14.10
CA ARG A 81 -3.12 -0.51 13.29
C ARG A 81 -3.23 1.01 13.54
N MET A 82 -2.34 1.88 13.06
CA MET A 82 -2.59 3.33 13.12
C MET A 82 -3.79 3.74 12.25
N ILE A 83 -4.50 4.81 12.64
CA ILE A 83 -5.75 5.35 12.05
C ILE A 83 -5.71 6.88 12.21
N CYS A 84 -6.05 7.65 11.19
CA CYS A 84 -6.16 9.10 11.25
C CYS A 84 -7.41 9.60 10.51
N SER A 85 -8.40 10.10 11.22
CA SER A 85 -9.66 10.59 10.64
C SER A 85 -9.48 11.88 9.86
N VAL A 86 -9.45 11.86 8.51
CA VAL A 86 -9.41 13.12 7.74
C VAL A 86 -10.29 13.11 6.48
N ASP A 87 -10.92 14.25 6.25
CA ASP A 87 -12.04 14.45 5.31
C ASP A 87 -11.62 14.75 3.87
N ASP A 88 -10.34 15.04 3.60
CA ASP A 88 -9.90 15.37 2.24
C ASP A 88 -8.45 14.95 1.97
N PHE A 89 -8.28 13.71 1.47
CA PHE A 89 -6.98 13.16 1.08
C PHE A 89 -6.65 13.54 -0.37
N SER A 90 -6.72 14.83 -0.68
CA SER A 90 -6.67 15.29 -2.07
C SER A 90 -5.30 15.07 -2.72
N ARG A 91 -4.18 15.03 -1.98
CA ARG A 91 -2.84 14.73 -2.54
C ARG A 91 -1.87 14.15 -1.50
N LEU A 92 -1.51 12.88 -1.63
CA LEU A 92 -0.28 12.34 -1.01
C LEU A 92 0.91 12.94 -1.75
N ASN A 93 1.52 13.99 -1.19
CA ASN A 93 2.65 14.65 -1.83
C ASN A 93 3.95 13.81 -1.69
N PRO A 94 4.97 14.06 -2.52
CA PRO A 94 6.23 13.30 -2.49
C PRO A 94 6.99 13.39 -1.15
N GLU A 95 6.97 14.54 -0.48
CA GLU A 95 7.69 14.75 0.79
C GLU A 95 7.08 13.87 1.88
N THR A 96 5.76 13.87 1.99
CA THR A 96 5.05 13.12 3.02
C THR A 96 5.08 11.61 2.74
N TRP A 97 5.06 11.20 1.47
CA TRP A 97 5.36 9.83 1.08
C TRP A 97 6.75 9.39 1.54
N SER A 98 7.78 10.17 1.23
CA SER A 98 9.16 9.85 1.62
C SER A 98 9.33 9.78 3.14
N ALA A 99 8.66 10.67 3.88
CA ALA A 99 8.66 10.67 5.34
C ALA A 99 7.99 9.41 5.92
N LEU A 100 6.83 9.00 5.39
CA LEU A 100 6.14 7.76 5.79
C LEU A 100 7.00 6.52 5.56
N LEU A 101 7.59 6.39 4.37
CA LEU A 101 8.48 5.29 4.04
C LEU A 101 9.77 5.36 4.87
N GLY A 102 10.23 6.57 5.22
CA GLY A 102 11.38 6.82 6.09
C GLY A 102 11.21 6.32 7.51
N ALA A 103 10.02 6.51 8.08
CA ALA A 103 9.71 6.01 9.41
C ALA A 103 9.80 4.47 9.51
N SER A 104 9.55 3.78 8.40
CA SER A 104 9.56 2.32 8.28
C SER A 104 10.81 1.75 7.61
N ARG A 105 11.87 2.55 7.41
CA ARG A 105 13.09 2.14 6.67
C ARG A 105 13.81 0.91 7.25
N HIS A 106 13.65 0.65 8.55
CA HIS A 106 14.27 -0.48 9.25
C HIS A 106 13.31 -1.65 9.44
N SER A 107 12.10 -1.54 8.91
CA SER A 107 11.04 -2.54 9.00
C SER A 107 11.22 -3.61 7.91
N PRO A 108 11.18 -4.91 8.23
CA PRO A 108 11.20 -5.98 7.24
C PRO A 108 9.83 -6.15 6.53
N ILE A 109 9.32 -5.10 5.88
CA ILE A 109 7.99 -5.11 5.25
C ILE A 109 7.95 -6.15 4.11
N VAL A 110 7.00 -7.08 4.22
CA VAL A 110 6.67 -8.11 3.22
C VAL A 110 5.28 -7.93 2.62
N ASP A 111 4.36 -7.24 3.29
CA ASP A 111 2.99 -7.00 2.82
C ASP A 111 2.72 -5.50 2.78
N PHE A 112 2.43 -4.91 1.62
CA PHE A 112 2.17 -3.48 1.47
C PHE A 112 0.77 -3.25 0.90
N ARG A 113 -0.07 -2.55 1.64
CA ARG A 113 -1.46 -2.30 1.27
C ARG A 113 -1.72 -0.81 1.19
N LEU A 114 -2.44 -0.38 0.17
CA LEU A 114 -2.83 1.00 -0.01
C LEU A 114 -4.27 1.07 -0.50
N THR A 115 -5.11 1.82 0.20
CA THR A 115 -6.51 2.03 -0.17
C THR A 115 -6.84 3.52 -0.08
N LEU A 116 -6.68 4.26 -1.18
CA LEU A 116 -6.92 5.71 -1.19
C LEU A 116 -8.09 6.07 -2.11
N ASP A 117 -8.69 7.23 -1.89
CA ASP A 117 -9.67 7.78 -2.83
C ASP A 117 -9.03 8.15 -4.18
N VAL A 118 -7.74 8.50 -4.19
CA VAL A 118 -7.00 8.96 -5.38
C VAL A 118 -5.65 8.23 -5.54
N VAL A 119 -5.62 6.89 -5.49
CA VAL A 119 -4.37 6.11 -5.67
C VAL A 119 -3.64 6.45 -6.99
N GLY A 120 -4.40 6.73 -8.05
CA GLY A 120 -3.84 7.10 -9.36
C GLY A 120 -3.00 8.38 -9.38
N ALA A 121 -3.00 9.19 -8.31
CA ALA A 121 -2.15 10.38 -8.21
C ALA A 121 -0.67 10.04 -7.88
N ILE A 122 -0.36 8.81 -7.46
CA ILE A 122 1.01 8.41 -7.13
C ILE A 122 1.78 8.12 -8.43
N VAL A 123 2.81 8.93 -8.66
CA VAL A 123 3.67 8.85 -9.85
C VAL A 123 4.70 7.72 -9.75
N SER A 124 5.28 7.34 -10.89
CA SER A 124 6.22 6.21 -10.98
C SER A 124 7.40 6.33 -10.02
N GLU A 125 7.95 7.53 -9.86
CA GLU A 125 9.12 7.81 -9.01
C GLU A 125 8.83 7.49 -7.54
N MET A 126 7.62 7.81 -7.07
CA MET A 126 7.18 7.49 -5.72
C MET A 126 7.06 5.96 -5.52
N TRP A 127 6.57 5.24 -6.52
CA TRP A 127 6.53 3.77 -6.46
C TRP A 127 7.92 3.15 -6.42
N MET A 128 8.85 3.66 -7.24
CA MET A 128 10.25 3.21 -7.23
C MET A 128 10.90 3.45 -5.86
N GLU A 129 10.64 4.59 -5.21
CA GLU A 129 11.09 4.85 -3.84
C GLU A 129 10.54 3.84 -2.83
N CYS A 130 9.26 3.46 -2.94
CA CYS A 130 8.67 2.43 -2.08
C CYS A 130 9.36 1.07 -2.29
N PHE A 131 9.57 0.68 -3.54
CA PHE A 131 10.20 -0.61 -3.87
C PHE A 131 11.66 -0.69 -3.42
N SER A 132 12.41 0.41 -3.51
CA SER A 132 13.80 0.46 -3.04
C SER A 132 13.91 0.34 -1.52
N ARG A 133 12.94 0.91 -0.79
CA ARG A 133 12.91 0.86 0.68
C ARG A 133 12.40 -0.47 1.24
N PHE A 134 11.57 -1.20 0.49
CA PHE A 134 11.02 -2.48 0.92
C PHE A 134 11.40 -3.62 -0.05
N PRO A 135 12.67 -4.06 -0.04
CA PRO A 135 13.14 -5.14 -0.92
C PRO A 135 12.52 -6.52 -0.62
N LEU A 136 11.89 -6.67 0.55
CA LEU A 136 11.33 -7.93 1.02
C LEU A 136 9.84 -8.12 0.67
N LEU A 137 9.23 -7.17 -0.06
CA LEU A 137 7.83 -7.25 -0.45
C LEU A 137 7.52 -8.57 -1.17
N ASP A 138 6.57 -9.30 -0.62
CA ASP A 138 5.99 -10.55 -1.11
C ASP A 138 4.54 -10.33 -1.57
N HIS A 139 3.83 -9.40 -0.94
CA HIS A 139 2.45 -9.05 -1.22
C HIS A 139 2.26 -7.53 -1.36
N VAL A 140 1.57 -7.11 -2.42
CA VAL A 140 1.13 -5.72 -2.62
C VAL A 140 -0.35 -5.69 -2.93
N ALA A 141 -1.13 -4.89 -2.20
CA ALA A 141 -2.57 -4.70 -2.44
C ALA A 141 -2.91 -3.21 -2.60
N LEU A 142 -3.47 -2.82 -3.74
CA LEU A 142 -3.78 -1.42 -4.06
C LEU A 142 -5.26 -1.26 -4.41
N GLY A 143 -5.90 -0.18 -3.97
CA GLY A 143 -7.33 -0.01 -4.19
C GLY A 143 -7.91 1.34 -3.82
N THR A 144 -9.21 1.46 -4.03
CA THR A 144 -10.03 2.56 -3.50
C THR A 144 -11.23 2.00 -2.72
N HIS A 145 -11.78 2.80 -1.80
CA HIS A 145 -12.98 2.45 -1.04
C HIS A 145 -14.26 2.58 -1.86
N ARG A 146 -14.25 3.42 -2.90
CA ARG A 146 -15.42 3.61 -3.77
C ARG A 146 -15.46 2.58 -4.87
N HIS A 147 -15.77 1.34 -4.48
CA HIS A 147 -15.77 0.16 -5.34
C HIS A 147 -16.58 0.26 -6.64
N LEU A 148 -17.46 1.27 -6.77
CA LEU A 148 -18.37 1.44 -7.90
C LEU A 148 -18.32 2.82 -8.58
N GLN A 149 -17.63 3.82 -8.01
CA GLN A 149 -17.66 5.20 -8.56
C GLN A 149 -16.28 5.75 -8.93
N ASN A 150 -15.20 5.28 -8.31
CA ASN A 150 -13.86 5.79 -8.59
C ASN A 150 -12.97 4.65 -9.08
N VAL A 151 -12.91 4.45 -10.40
CA VAL A 151 -11.87 3.60 -10.97
C VAL A 151 -10.57 4.39 -11.12
N TRP A 152 -9.43 3.78 -10.80
CA TRP A 152 -8.13 4.44 -10.90
C TRP A 152 -7.25 3.80 -11.99
N ASP A 153 -6.28 4.60 -12.45
CA ASP A 153 -5.29 4.20 -13.45
C ASP A 153 -4.05 3.61 -12.76
N ALA A 154 -3.79 2.31 -13.01
CA ALA A 154 -2.65 1.60 -12.44
C ALA A 154 -1.35 1.75 -13.26
N THR A 155 -1.36 2.51 -14.36
CA THR A 155 -0.26 2.59 -15.32
C THR A 155 1.07 2.99 -14.66
N SER A 156 1.10 4.03 -13.82
CA SER A 156 2.33 4.47 -13.15
C SER A 156 2.93 3.39 -12.26
N PHE A 157 2.08 2.69 -11.49
CA PHE A 157 2.49 1.57 -10.63
C PHE A 157 3.01 0.39 -11.46
N LEU A 158 2.28 -0.03 -12.50
CA LEU A 158 2.66 -1.16 -13.35
C LEU A 158 3.96 -0.88 -14.11
N ARG A 159 4.17 0.35 -14.57
CA ARG A 159 5.42 0.79 -15.20
C ARG A 159 6.58 0.75 -14.22
N ALA A 160 6.40 1.24 -12.99
CA ALA A 160 7.41 1.13 -11.95
C ALA A 160 7.78 -0.34 -11.67
N LEU A 161 6.77 -1.23 -11.58
CA LEU A 161 7.00 -2.65 -11.32
C LEU A 161 7.66 -3.41 -12.49
N ALA A 162 7.45 -2.94 -13.73
CA ALA A 162 8.09 -3.46 -14.92
C ALA A 162 9.45 -2.81 -15.23
N SER A 163 9.80 -1.72 -14.52
CA SER A 163 11.03 -0.96 -14.76
C SER A 163 12.25 -1.83 -14.47
N PRO A 164 13.27 -1.84 -15.35
CA PRO A 164 14.52 -2.52 -15.05
C PRO A 164 15.17 -1.91 -13.81
N ALA A 165 15.97 -2.73 -13.12
CA ALA A 165 16.95 -2.24 -12.18
C ALA A 165 18.01 -1.42 -12.94
N ALA A 166 17.74 -0.15 -13.21
CA ALA A 166 18.75 0.75 -13.78
C ALA A 166 19.84 0.93 -12.72
N ASP A 167 21.06 0.54 -13.07
CA ASP A 167 22.34 0.75 -12.37
C ASP A 167 22.24 0.94 -10.85
N GLY A 168 22.28 -0.17 -10.11
CA GLY A 168 22.62 -0.22 -8.69
C GLY A 168 21.54 0.21 -7.68
N ASP A 169 20.65 1.13 -8.04
CA ASP A 169 19.72 1.76 -7.09
C ASP A 169 18.25 1.33 -7.23
N SER A 170 17.89 0.67 -8.32
CA SER A 170 16.53 0.13 -8.50
C SER A 170 16.46 -1.32 -8.02
N VAL A 171 15.78 -1.52 -6.89
CA VAL A 171 15.53 -2.84 -6.32
C VAL A 171 14.46 -3.53 -7.15
N ALA A 172 14.86 -4.48 -7.98
CA ALA A 172 13.92 -5.42 -8.56
C ALA A 172 13.21 -6.15 -7.40
N LEU A 173 11.88 -5.98 -7.28
CA LEU A 173 11.05 -6.68 -6.30
C LEU A 173 10.95 -8.17 -6.63
N THR A 174 12.07 -8.88 -6.55
CA THR A 174 12.22 -10.29 -6.95
C THR A 174 11.42 -11.24 -6.06
N ARG A 175 11.12 -10.80 -4.84
CA ARG A 175 10.31 -11.54 -3.86
C ARG A 175 8.82 -11.35 -4.04
N LEU A 176 8.36 -10.33 -4.77
CA LEU A 176 6.92 -10.08 -4.90
C LEU A 176 6.24 -11.26 -5.61
N ARG A 177 5.25 -11.86 -4.94
CA ARG A 177 4.49 -13.03 -5.39
C ARG A 177 3.02 -12.73 -5.62
N VAL A 178 2.43 -11.87 -4.80
CA VAL A 178 0.99 -11.58 -4.88
C VAL A 178 0.76 -10.10 -5.16
N LEU A 179 -0.04 -9.81 -6.18
CA LEU A 179 -0.51 -8.46 -6.49
C LEU A 179 -2.04 -8.43 -6.45
N GLU A 180 -2.62 -7.60 -5.59
CA GLU A 180 -4.05 -7.35 -5.54
C GLU A 180 -4.36 -5.94 -6.06
N LEU A 181 -5.23 -5.86 -7.05
CA LEU A 181 -5.71 -4.61 -7.65
C LEU A 181 -7.21 -4.50 -7.45
N THR A 182 -7.63 -3.47 -6.74
CA THR A 182 -9.02 -3.18 -6.44
C THR A 182 -9.50 -1.95 -7.20
N SER A 183 -10.62 -2.05 -7.90
CA SER A 183 -11.27 -0.93 -8.59
C SER A 183 -10.36 -0.23 -9.61
N VAL A 184 -9.57 -1.02 -10.34
CA VAL A 184 -8.75 -0.53 -11.45
C VAL A 184 -9.59 -0.45 -12.73
N ARG A 185 -9.35 0.58 -13.55
CA ARG A 185 -9.88 0.66 -14.91
C ARG A 185 -9.10 -0.27 -15.83
N LEU A 186 -9.76 -1.31 -16.35
CA LEU A 186 -9.18 -2.24 -17.32
C LEU A 186 -9.56 -1.81 -18.74
N ASP A 187 -8.87 -0.78 -19.23
CA ASP A 187 -8.83 -0.42 -20.64
C ASP A 187 -7.68 -1.14 -21.36
N GLU A 188 -7.57 -0.97 -22.68
CA GLU A 188 -6.52 -1.61 -23.48
C GLU A 188 -5.10 -1.24 -23.01
N PRO A 189 -4.76 0.04 -22.74
CA PRO A 189 -3.45 0.40 -22.20
C PRO A 189 -3.12 -0.29 -20.87
N THR A 190 -4.05 -0.28 -19.91
CA THR A 190 -3.83 -0.89 -18.59
C THR A 190 -3.66 -2.40 -18.72
N SER A 191 -4.45 -3.03 -19.59
CA SER A 191 -4.40 -4.48 -19.84
C SER A 191 -3.08 -4.90 -20.45
N LEU A 192 -2.57 -4.14 -21.43
CA LEU A 192 -1.24 -4.35 -22.01
C LEU A 192 -0.14 -4.18 -20.96
N ASN A 193 -0.22 -3.15 -20.11
CA ASN A 193 0.74 -2.92 -19.04
C ASN A 193 0.78 -4.08 -18.02
N ILE A 194 -0.38 -4.65 -17.65
CA ILE A 194 -0.43 -5.83 -16.77
C ILE A 194 0.28 -7.01 -17.42
N ILE A 195 -0.03 -7.30 -18.69
CA ILE A 195 0.58 -8.41 -19.42
C ILE A 195 2.09 -8.23 -19.55
N SER A 196 2.55 -7.05 -20.00
CA SER A 196 3.97 -6.75 -20.16
C SER A 196 4.73 -6.83 -18.83
N MET A 197 4.11 -6.40 -17.73
CA MET A 197 4.70 -6.54 -16.39
C MET A 197 4.85 -8.02 -15.99
N LEU A 198 3.83 -8.85 -16.21
CA LEU A 198 3.88 -10.29 -15.92
C LEU A 198 4.96 -11.01 -16.74
N GLU A 199 4.99 -10.77 -18.06
CA GLU A 199 5.98 -11.35 -18.97
C GLU A 199 7.40 -10.91 -18.59
N ARG A 200 7.59 -9.61 -18.27
CA ARG A 200 8.88 -9.07 -17.83
C ARG A 200 9.35 -9.75 -16.55
N ARG A 201 8.50 -9.83 -15.53
CA ARG A 201 8.79 -10.48 -14.26
C ARG A 201 9.15 -11.95 -14.41
N ALA A 202 8.44 -12.67 -15.28
CA ALA A 202 8.77 -14.06 -15.61
C ALA A 202 10.16 -14.17 -16.27
N SER A 203 10.48 -13.32 -17.24
CA SER A 203 11.78 -13.35 -17.93
C SER A 203 12.99 -13.08 -17.03
N ILE A 204 12.82 -12.33 -15.93
CA ILE A 204 13.89 -12.05 -14.96
C ILE A 204 13.92 -13.04 -13.78
N GLY A 205 13.14 -14.13 -13.85
CA GLY A 205 13.11 -15.17 -12.81
C GLY A 205 12.32 -14.78 -11.55
N ALA A 206 11.49 -13.74 -11.62
CA ALA A 206 10.69 -13.25 -10.50
C ALA A 206 9.18 -13.24 -10.80
N PRO A 207 8.58 -14.35 -11.28
CA PRO A 207 7.15 -14.38 -11.62
C PRO A 207 6.27 -14.11 -10.39
N LEU A 208 5.13 -13.45 -10.61
CA LEU A 208 4.04 -13.44 -9.63
C LEU A 208 3.47 -14.85 -9.53
N SER A 209 3.14 -15.29 -8.32
CA SER A 209 2.35 -16.50 -8.12
C SER A 209 0.86 -16.23 -8.31
N GLU A 210 0.38 -15.04 -7.96
CA GLU A 210 -1.05 -14.70 -8.00
C GLU A 210 -1.30 -13.24 -8.35
N LEU A 211 -2.29 -13.01 -9.21
CA LEU A 211 -2.88 -11.71 -9.50
C LEU A 211 -4.35 -11.73 -9.07
N VAL A 212 -4.73 -10.84 -8.16
CA VAL A 212 -6.11 -10.68 -7.69
C VAL A 212 -6.71 -9.41 -8.29
N LEU A 213 -7.85 -9.53 -8.95
CA LEU A 213 -8.62 -8.39 -9.48
C LEU A 213 -9.94 -8.31 -8.72
N TYR A 214 -10.14 -7.23 -7.96
CA TYR A 214 -11.32 -7.01 -7.13
C TYR A 214 -12.09 -5.79 -7.64
N HIS A 215 -13.38 -5.92 -8.00
CA HIS A 215 -14.20 -4.77 -8.47
C HIS A 215 -13.61 -3.96 -9.63
N CYS A 216 -12.83 -4.58 -10.51
CA CYS A 216 -12.25 -3.88 -11.67
C CYS A 216 -13.31 -3.68 -12.76
N ASN A 217 -13.40 -2.46 -13.29
CA ASN A 217 -14.30 -2.14 -14.40
C ASN A 217 -13.61 -2.41 -15.73
N THR A 218 -14.29 -3.07 -16.66
CA THR A 218 -13.72 -3.54 -17.92
C THR A 218 -14.26 -2.75 -19.11
N GLY A 219 -13.37 -2.11 -19.86
CA GLY A 219 -13.68 -1.49 -21.16
C GLY A 219 -13.29 -2.36 -22.36
N ILE A 220 -12.98 -3.64 -22.13
CA ILE A 220 -12.35 -4.55 -23.10
C ILE A 220 -13.08 -5.90 -23.17
N ASP A 221 -12.73 -6.75 -24.14
CA ASP A 221 -13.16 -8.14 -24.17
C ASP A 221 -12.56 -8.92 -22.98
N VAL A 222 -13.39 -9.02 -21.93
CA VAL A 222 -13.07 -9.66 -20.66
C VAL A 222 -12.66 -11.12 -20.85
N LYS A 223 -13.29 -11.87 -21.76
CA LYS A 223 -13.02 -13.31 -21.92
C LYS A 223 -11.63 -13.54 -22.47
N SER A 224 -11.27 -12.88 -23.56
CA SER A 224 -9.95 -13.00 -24.18
C SER A 224 -8.84 -12.55 -23.23
N PHE A 225 -9.07 -11.46 -22.49
CA PHE A 225 -8.12 -10.96 -21.50
C PHE A 225 -7.90 -11.93 -20.34
N ILE A 226 -8.97 -12.47 -19.76
CA ILE A 226 -8.90 -13.47 -18.68
C ILE A 226 -8.12 -14.70 -19.14
N ILE A 227 -8.43 -15.25 -20.32
CA ILE A 227 -7.74 -16.42 -20.88
C ILE A 227 -6.24 -16.13 -21.03
N ARG A 228 -5.88 -14.92 -21.47
CA ARG A 228 -4.48 -14.52 -21.62
C ARG A 228 -3.77 -14.42 -20.27
N LEU A 229 -4.40 -13.80 -19.27
CA LEU A 229 -3.83 -13.69 -17.92
C LEU A 229 -3.63 -15.06 -17.24
N GLN A 230 -4.61 -15.96 -17.36
CA GLN A 230 -4.53 -17.29 -16.75
C GLN A 230 -3.37 -18.16 -17.28
N LYS A 231 -2.87 -17.87 -18.49
CA LYS A 231 -1.67 -18.52 -19.03
C LYS A 231 -0.37 -18.01 -18.40
N LEU A 232 -0.39 -16.82 -17.79
CA LEU A 232 0.79 -16.14 -17.25
C LEU A 232 0.87 -16.21 -15.72
N VAL A 233 -0.29 -16.25 -15.03
CA VAL A 233 -0.35 -16.18 -13.56
C VAL A 233 -1.63 -16.86 -13.04
N LYS A 234 -1.62 -17.35 -11.80
CA LYS A 234 -2.86 -17.72 -11.11
C LYS A 234 -3.72 -16.45 -10.97
N LEU A 235 -4.90 -16.47 -11.58
CA LEU A 235 -5.80 -15.33 -11.60
C LEU A 235 -6.98 -15.56 -10.66
N SER A 236 -7.20 -14.63 -9.74
CA SER A 236 -8.34 -14.60 -8.83
C SER A 236 -9.18 -13.35 -9.11
N ILE A 237 -10.40 -13.53 -9.61
CA ILE A 237 -11.33 -12.42 -9.87
C ILE A 237 -12.43 -12.47 -8.83
N ARG A 238 -12.71 -11.33 -8.22
CA ARG A 238 -13.66 -11.20 -7.12
C ARG A 238 -14.55 -9.97 -7.37
N TYR A 239 -15.83 -10.17 -7.15
CA TYR A 239 -16.87 -9.13 -7.14
C TYR A 239 -17.51 -9.16 -5.75
N ALA A 240 -18.07 -8.05 -5.26
CA ALA A 240 -18.92 -8.13 -4.07
C ALA A 240 -20.15 -8.94 -4.43
N GLU A 241 -20.54 -9.84 -3.53
CA GLU A 241 -21.91 -10.35 -3.54
C GLU A 241 -22.84 -9.15 -3.31
N GLU A 242 -23.84 -8.99 -4.19
CA GLU A 242 -24.91 -7.99 -4.07
C GLU A 242 -25.77 -8.23 -2.82
#